data_AF-A0AA36MPU6-F1
#
_entry.id   AF-A0AA36MPU6-F1
#
_cell.length_a   1.000
_cell.length_b   1.000
_cell.length_c   1.000
_cell.angle_alpha   90.00
_cell.angle_beta   90.00
_cell.angle_gamma   90.00
#
_symmetry.space_group_name_H-M   'P 1'
#
loop_
_entity.id
_entity.type
_entity.pdbx_description
1 polymer ?
#
loop_
_entity_poly.entity_id
_entity_poly.type
_entity_poly.pdbx_seq_one_letter_code
_entity_poly.pdbx_strand_id
1 'polypeptide(L)'
;MHRFLRWGARFPSSKSSCASGGVSAFISIGLAAYVAAPQQSRSRCDDVPERLPSLVQRLPGGLPILDQMAWWASARESPTAQKLRSLLQAGGVAFYDAECHFVKAPMVALVAVGGIPVRTSGDSLDLLLGELAIPVPLESIRSALKSQMGMTAMFSYLNRRGLEPEEMWGVVSKLGHFSVGHTAHLSFVLAGHSCAVENEINSQRDVVHLGRLTVARTRSQKDPPLVVQRPELLPVFKQVREQVQAWTKKR
;
A
#
# COMPACT_ATOMS: atom_id res chain seq x y z
N MET A 1 54.66 -17.22 9.85
CA MET A 1 54.08 -17.02 11.20
C MET A 1 52.77 -16.24 11.06
N HIS A 2 51.64 -16.92 10.84
CA HIS A 2 50.31 -16.30 10.97
C HIS A 2 49.37 -17.34 11.60
N ARG A 3 48.89 -17.04 12.81
CA ARG A 3 47.97 -17.88 13.57
C ARG A 3 46.54 -17.64 13.09
N PHE A 4 45.94 -18.69 12.55
CA PHE A 4 44.49 -18.86 12.44
C PHE A 4 43.91 -19.15 13.83
N LEU A 5 42.91 -18.39 14.27
CA LEU A 5 42.06 -18.75 15.40
C LEU A 5 40.87 -19.56 14.88
N ARG A 6 40.93 -20.87 15.11
CA ARG A 6 39.78 -21.78 15.08
C ARG A 6 39.03 -21.63 16.41
N TRP A 7 37.72 -21.38 16.33
CA TRP A 7 36.80 -21.64 17.43
C TRP A 7 35.80 -22.70 16.97
N GLY A 8 35.87 -23.87 17.60
CA GLY A 8 34.87 -24.90 17.50
C GLY A 8 33.90 -24.79 18.66
N ALA A 9 32.61 -24.91 18.38
CA ALA A 9 31.62 -25.22 19.40
C ALA A 9 30.65 -26.27 18.83
N ARG A 10 30.45 -27.31 19.64
CA ARG A 10 29.66 -28.51 19.38
C ARG A 10 28.16 -28.16 19.33
N PHE A 11 27.43 -28.74 18.40
CA PHE A 11 25.97 -28.79 18.45
C PHE A 11 25.52 -30.02 19.25
N PRO A 12 24.67 -29.88 20.27
CA PRO A 12 23.88 -31.00 20.76
C PRO A 12 22.57 -31.08 19.99
N SER A 13 22.22 -32.31 19.61
CA SER A 13 20.92 -32.71 19.10
C SER A 13 19.89 -32.78 20.23
N SER A 14 18.72 -32.17 20.04
CA SER A 14 17.49 -32.59 20.73
C SER A 14 16.28 -32.43 19.83
N LYS A 15 15.44 -33.46 19.83
CA LYS A 15 14.08 -33.50 19.26
C LYS A 15 13.08 -33.15 20.37
N SER A 16 12.08 -32.31 20.07
CA SER A 16 10.70 -32.32 20.60
C SER A 16 9.97 -31.04 20.12
N SER A 17 8.91 -31.15 19.32
CA SER A 17 7.47 -31.19 19.67
C SER A 17 6.79 -29.80 19.80
N CYS A 18 5.76 -29.63 18.97
CA CYS A 18 4.51 -28.86 19.15
C CYS A 18 4.48 -27.47 19.83
N ALA A 19 3.90 -26.53 19.06
CA ALA A 19 2.94 -25.50 19.47
C ALA A 19 3.36 -24.43 20.51
N SER A 20 3.55 -23.21 20.01
CA SER A 20 3.15 -21.92 20.62
C SER A 20 3.58 -20.82 19.62
N GLY A 21 2.70 -19.91 19.19
CA GLY A 21 2.30 -18.76 20.00
C GLY A 21 3.26 -17.59 19.73
N GLY A 22 3.18 -16.99 18.54
CA GLY A 22 3.99 -15.83 18.14
C GLY A 22 3.12 -14.60 17.96
N VAL A 23 2.82 -13.91 19.06
CA VAL A 23 2.25 -12.56 19.06
C VAL A 23 3.41 -11.59 18.78
N SER A 24 3.48 -11.02 17.58
CA SER A 24 4.32 -9.85 17.34
C SER A 24 3.54 -8.60 17.74
N ALA A 25 3.75 -8.20 18.99
CA ALA A 25 3.39 -6.87 19.48
C ALA A 25 4.37 -5.85 18.88
N PHE A 26 3.87 -4.89 18.12
CA PHE A 26 4.55 -3.61 17.95
C PHE A 26 3.81 -2.57 18.78
N ILE A 27 4.50 -2.11 19.81
CA ILE A 27 4.12 -0.99 20.65
C ILE A 27 4.40 0.28 19.83
N SER A 28 3.35 0.99 19.45
CA SER A 28 3.45 2.43 19.15
C SER A 28 2.80 3.17 20.32
N ILE A 29 3.63 3.90 21.06
CA ILE A 29 3.21 4.77 22.15
C ILE A 29 2.45 5.95 21.50
N GLY A 30 1.12 5.86 21.49
CA GLY A 30 0.24 6.97 21.19
C GLY A 30 -0.03 7.75 22.47
N LEU A 31 0.49 8.98 22.56
CA LEU A 31 0.12 9.91 23.60
C LEU A 31 -1.32 10.39 23.34
N ALA A 32 -2.16 10.19 24.35
CA ALA A 32 -3.58 10.47 24.34
C ALA A 32 -3.87 11.97 24.34
N ALA A 33 -4.81 12.39 23.47
CA ALA A 33 -5.64 13.56 23.72
C ALA A 33 -7.10 13.13 23.57
N TYR A 34 -7.71 12.90 24.74
CA TYR A 34 -9.10 12.59 24.96
C TYR A 34 -9.91 13.88 24.74
N VAL A 35 -10.78 13.93 23.74
CA VAL A 35 -11.80 14.98 23.63
C VAL A 35 -13.15 14.31 23.46
N ALA A 36 -14.07 14.67 24.36
CA ALA A 36 -15.36 14.06 24.56
C ALA A 36 -16.23 14.01 23.28
N ALA A 37 -16.86 12.86 23.05
CA ALA A 37 -17.87 12.70 22.02
C ALA A 37 -19.21 13.32 22.47
N PRO A 38 -19.89 14.13 21.64
CA PRO A 38 -21.30 14.41 21.84
C PRO A 38 -22.18 13.25 21.32
N GLN A 39 -23.33 13.12 21.97
CA GLN A 39 -24.35 12.09 21.78
C GLN A 39 -24.89 12.02 20.33
N GLN A 40 -25.21 10.79 19.94
CA GLN A 40 -25.84 10.41 18.67
C GLN A 40 -27.15 11.16 18.42
N SER A 41 -27.19 11.94 17.33
CA SER A 41 -28.43 12.24 16.62
C SER A 41 -28.60 11.23 15.47
N ARG A 42 -29.78 10.62 15.37
CA ARG A 42 -30.16 9.77 14.24
C ARG A 42 -30.42 10.66 13.03
N SER A 43 -29.42 10.87 12.18
CA SER A 43 -29.62 11.53 10.88
C SER A 43 -30.03 10.51 9.81
N ARG A 44 -31.00 10.90 8.99
CA ARG A 44 -31.51 10.17 7.83
C ARG A 44 -30.40 9.94 6.80
N CYS A 45 -30.40 8.77 6.17
CA CYS A 45 -29.45 8.36 5.13
C CYS A 45 -29.72 8.97 3.74
N ASP A 46 -30.29 10.19 3.66
CA ASP A 46 -30.72 10.77 2.38
C ASP A 46 -29.75 11.82 1.80
N ASP A 47 -28.69 12.18 2.54
CA ASP A 47 -27.63 13.07 2.05
C ASP A 47 -26.38 12.26 1.67
N VAL A 48 -26.42 11.56 0.53
CA VAL A 48 -25.19 11.03 -0.08
C VAL A 48 -24.48 12.22 -0.74
N PRO A 49 -23.30 12.64 -0.27
CA PRO A 49 -22.60 13.76 -0.86
C PRO A 49 -22.30 13.46 -2.33
N GLU A 50 -22.49 14.49 -3.16
CA GLU A 50 -21.95 14.62 -4.51
C GLU A 50 -20.55 13.99 -4.57
N ARG A 51 -20.31 13.11 -5.56
CA ARG A 51 -19.12 12.24 -5.66
C ARG A 51 -17.88 12.92 -5.08
N LEU A 52 -17.34 12.37 -3.98
CA LEU A 52 -16.07 12.85 -3.42
C LEU A 52 -15.03 12.90 -4.55
N PRO A 53 -14.36 14.05 -4.76
CA PRO A 53 -13.33 14.14 -5.78
C PRO A 53 -12.25 13.11 -5.47
N SER A 54 -11.80 12.41 -6.51
CA SER A 54 -10.69 11.47 -6.39
C SER A 54 -9.49 12.21 -5.82
N LEU A 55 -8.92 11.70 -4.73
CA LEU A 55 -7.68 12.20 -4.15
C LEU A 55 -6.45 11.69 -4.90
N VAL A 56 -6.67 10.79 -5.86
CA VAL A 56 -5.63 10.34 -6.78
C VAL A 56 -5.35 11.45 -7.78
N GLN A 57 -4.14 11.99 -7.70
CA GLN A 57 -3.61 12.95 -8.66
C GLN A 57 -2.66 12.23 -9.60
N ARG A 58 -2.43 12.78 -10.80
CA ARG A 58 -1.53 12.18 -11.79
C ARG A 58 -0.40 13.13 -12.10
N LEU A 59 0.81 12.61 -12.03
CA LEU A 59 1.99 13.31 -12.50
C LEU A 59 2.11 13.21 -14.03
N PRO A 60 2.92 14.08 -14.66
CA PRO A 60 3.32 13.91 -16.06
C PRO A 60 3.82 12.49 -16.32
N GLY A 61 3.27 11.82 -17.35
CA GLY A 61 3.52 10.40 -17.61
C GLY A 61 2.46 9.44 -17.03
N GLY A 62 1.46 9.95 -16.31
CA GLY A 62 0.24 9.23 -15.94
C GLY A 62 0.32 8.39 -14.67
N LEU A 63 1.44 8.44 -13.93
CA LEU A 63 1.60 7.73 -12.66
C LEU A 63 0.59 8.27 -11.61
N PRO A 64 -0.32 7.42 -11.08
CA PRO A 64 -1.25 7.84 -10.04
C PRO A 64 -0.53 7.97 -8.70
N ILE A 65 -0.74 9.09 -8.01
CA ILE A 65 -0.23 9.40 -6.67
C ILE A 65 -1.41 9.55 -5.72
N LEU A 66 -1.30 8.96 -4.53
CA LEU A 66 -2.32 9.07 -3.48
C LEU A 66 -1.72 9.69 -2.23
N ASP A 67 -2.21 10.87 -1.85
CA ASP A 67 -1.93 11.46 -0.54
C ASP A 67 -2.62 10.63 0.54
N GLN A 68 -1.85 9.81 1.26
CA GLN A 68 -2.39 8.92 2.29
C GLN A 68 -3.05 9.67 3.46
N MET A 69 -2.55 10.86 3.79
CA MET A 69 -3.07 11.64 4.93
C MET A 69 -4.43 12.24 4.57
N ALA A 70 -4.53 12.84 3.39
CA ALA A 70 -5.81 13.32 2.86
C ALA A 70 -6.79 12.15 2.66
N TRP A 71 -6.29 11.01 2.19
CA TRP A 71 -7.10 9.81 1.96
C TRP A 71 -7.70 9.25 3.25
N TRP A 72 -6.92 9.16 4.32
CA TRP A 72 -7.44 8.76 5.62
C TRP A 72 -8.43 9.80 6.19
N ALA A 73 -8.10 11.09 6.06
CA ALA A 73 -8.95 12.17 6.54
C ALA A 73 -10.34 12.17 5.87
N SER A 74 -10.44 11.83 4.58
CA SER A 74 -11.70 11.83 3.83
C SER A 74 -12.74 10.84 4.36
N ALA A 75 -12.30 9.78 5.05
CA ALA A 75 -13.18 8.77 5.61
C ALA A 75 -13.30 8.86 7.13
N ARG A 76 -12.57 9.75 7.80
CA ARG A 76 -12.48 9.82 9.27
C ARG A 76 -13.84 9.89 9.94
N GLU A 77 -14.70 10.78 9.44
CA GLU A 77 -16.06 11.03 9.94
C GLU A 77 -17.11 10.08 9.35
N SER A 78 -16.73 9.22 8.40
CA SER A 78 -17.67 8.23 7.85
C SER A 78 -18.07 7.20 8.91
N PRO A 79 -19.36 6.79 8.96
CA PRO A 79 -19.80 5.68 9.78
C PRO A 79 -18.93 4.45 9.56
N THR A 80 -18.63 3.69 10.62
CA THR A 80 -17.73 2.53 10.56
C THR A 80 -18.09 1.58 9.41
N ALA A 81 -19.38 1.28 9.22
CA ALA A 81 -19.85 0.38 8.16
C ALA A 81 -19.60 0.89 6.72
N GLN A 82 -19.46 2.21 6.53
CA GLN A 82 -19.24 2.85 5.23
C GLN A 82 -17.78 3.24 5.00
N LYS A 83 -16.98 3.34 6.06
CA LYS A 83 -15.60 3.81 6.04
C LYS A 83 -14.73 3.14 4.96
N LEU A 84 -14.87 1.84 4.73
CA LEU A 84 -14.16 1.15 3.65
C LEU A 84 -14.57 1.67 2.27
N ARG A 85 -15.87 1.83 2.00
CA ARG A 85 -16.37 2.32 0.70
C ARG A 85 -15.94 3.76 0.47
N SER A 86 -16.05 4.62 1.49
CA SER A 86 -15.56 5.99 1.44
C SER A 86 -14.09 6.06 1.08
N LEU A 87 -13.24 5.21 1.70
CA LEU A 87 -11.83 5.11 1.34
C LEU A 87 -11.65 4.62 -0.10
N LEU A 88 -12.30 3.54 -0.52
CA LEU A 88 -12.15 3.04 -1.88
C LEU A 88 -12.54 4.10 -2.92
N GLN A 89 -13.67 4.79 -2.71
CA GLN A 89 -14.14 5.86 -3.58
C GLN A 89 -13.18 7.05 -3.61
N ALA A 90 -12.75 7.55 -2.45
CA ALA A 90 -11.80 8.67 -2.36
C ALA A 90 -10.43 8.31 -2.96
N GLY A 91 -10.05 7.04 -2.87
CA GLY A 91 -8.86 6.47 -3.52
C GLY A 91 -9.05 6.21 -5.01
N GLY A 92 -10.14 6.62 -5.64
CA GLY A 92 -10.32 6.51 -7.09
C GLY A 92 -10.64 5.10 -7.60
N VAL A 93 -11.07 4.18 -6.73
CA VAL A 93 -11.63 2.89 -7.17
C VAL A 93 -12.92 3.14 -7.95
N ALA A 94 -13.02 2.56 -9.14
CA ALA A 94 -14.20 2.74 -9.97
C ALA A 94 -15.29 1.74 -9.57
N PHE A 95 -16.54 2.19 -9.54
CA PHE A 95 -17.71 1.36 -9.22
C PHE A 95 -18.73 1.37 -10.37
N TYR A 96 -19.57 0.32 -10.45
CA TYR A 96 -20.71 0.29 -11.36
C TYR A 96 -21.93 1.04 -10.82
N ASP A 97 -22.00 1.25 -9.51
CA ASP A 97 -23.14 1.81 -8.80
C ASP A 97 -22.74 2.96 -7.88
N ALA A 98 -23.70 3.85 -7.60
CA ALA A 98 -23.49 5.01 -6.74
C ALA A 98 -23.24 4.60 -5.27
N GLU A 99 -23.82 3.48 -4.84
CA GLU A 99 -23.70 2.94 -3.49
C GLU A 99 -22.36 2.23 -3.23
N CYS A 100 -21.52 2.13 -4.26
CA CYS A 100 -20.19 1.52 -4.21
C CYS A 100 -20.21 0.05 -3.76
N HIS A 101 -21.21 -0.72 -4.20
CA HIS A 101 -21.32 -2.15 -3.90
C HIS A 101 -20.55 -3.02 -4.90
N PHE A 102 -20.33 -2.54 -6.12
CA PHE A 102 -19.72 -3.33 -7.18
C PHE A 102 -18.51 -2.60 -7.78
N VAL A 103 -17.31 -3.06 -7.43
CA VAL A 103 -16.06 -2.52 -7.96
C VAL A 103 -15.94 -2.92 -9.43
N LYS A 104 -15.79 -1.91 -10.29
CA LYS A 104 -15.55 -2.00 -11.73
C LYS A 104 -14.06 -2.11 -12.05
N ALA A 105 -13.23 -1.29 -11.43
CA ALA A 105 -11.80 -1.29 -11.65
C ALA A 105 -11.06 -0.97 -10.35
N PRO A 106 -9.97 -1.70 -10.04
CA PRO A 106 -9.12 -1.40 -8.90
C PRO A 106 -8.34 -0.10 -9.15
N MET A 107 -7.74 0.43 -8.08
CA MET A 107 -6.77 1.51 -8.15
C MET A 107 -5.40 0.99 -7.70
N VAL A 108 -4.35 1.46 -8.38
CA VAL A 108 -2.95 1.37 -7.95
C VAL A 108 -2.38 2.78 -7.91
N ALA A 109 -1.80 3.19 -6.79
CA ALA A 109 -1.19 4.51 -6.66
C ALA A 109 0.08 4.47 -5.82
N LEU A 110 1.07 5.28 -6.20
CA LEU A 110 2.27 5.51 -5.39
C LEU A 110 1.88 6.30 -4.15
N VAL A 111 2.42 5.88 -3.00
CA VAL A 111 2.14 6.49 -1.71
C VAL A 111 3.39 6.82 -0.90
N ALA A 112 4.54 6.21 -1.20
CA ALA A 112 5.79 6.55 -0.56
C ALA A 112 7.00 6.23 -1.46
N VAL A 113 8.09 6.98 -1.26
CA VAL A 113 9.40 6.73 -1.86
C VAL A 113 10.42 6.56 -0.72
N GLY A 114 11.16 5.45 -0.70
CA GLY A 114 12.09 5.15 0.39
C GLY A 114 11.43 5.01 1.77
N GLY A 115 10.11 4.80 1.82
CA GLY A 115 9.31 4.79 3.05
C GLY A 115 8.80 6.17 3.50
N ILE A 116 9.16 7.25 2.79
CA ILE A 116 8.68 8.61 3.08
C ILE A 116 7.36 8.83 2.31
N PRO A 117 6.25 9.15 2.99
CA PRO A 117 4.97 9.41 2.33
C PRO A 117 5.07 10.55 1.31
N VAL A 118 4.25 10.47 0.26
CA VAL A 118 4.26 11.47 -0.81
C VAL A 118 2.87 12.02 -1.10
N ARG A 119 2.86 13.26 -1.58
CA ARG A 119 1.70 13.88 -2.24
C ARG A 119 2.19 14.65 -3.46
N THR A 120 1.29 15.21 -4.24
CA THR A 120 1.68 16.01 -5.41
C THR A 120 1.30 17.47 -5.24
N SER A 121 2.12 18.33 -5.82
CA SER A 121 2.00 19.79 -5.75
C SER A 121 2.34 20.36 -7.13
N GLY A 122 1.30 20.53 -7.95
CA GLY A 122 1.46 20.83 -9.38
C GLY A 122 2.24 19.72 -10.10
N ASP A 123 3.38 20.08 -10.71
CA ASP A 123 4.26 19.16 -11.44
C ASP A 123 5.33 18.48 -10.57
N SER A 124 5.34 18.75 -9.26
CA SER A 124 6.31 18.20 -8.31
C SER A 124 5.70 17.14 -7.40
N LEU A 125 6.56 16.32 -6.81
CA LEU A 125 6.21 15.40 -5.74
C LEU A 125 6.70 15.98 -4.41
N ASP A 126 5.81 16.19 -3.47
CA ASP A 126 6.18 16.59 -2.12
C ASP A 126 6.51 15.33 -1.31
N LEU A 127 7.71 15.29 -0.73
CA LEU A 127 8.09 14.31 0.30
C LEU A 127 7.63 14.84 1.66
N LEU A 128 6.85 14.04 2.38
CA LEU A 128 6.25 14.42 3.66
C LEU A 128 7.12 13.94 4.84
N LEU A 129 7.80 14.88 5.50
CA LEU A 129 8.68 14.64 6.65
C LEU A 129 8.09 15.31 7.90
N GLY A 130 7.23 14.58 8.62
CA GLY A 130 6.49 15.15 9.73
C GLY A 130 5.51 16.21 9.25
N GLU A 131 5.63 17.44 9.77
CA GLU A 131 4.82 18.59 9.33
C GLU A 131 5.39 19.28 8.08
N LEU A 132 6.61 18.91 7.66
CA LEU A 132 7.26 19.49 6.49
C LEU A 132 6.83 18.78 5.21
N ALA A 133 6.52 19.56 4.18
CA ALA A 133 6.35 19.10 2.82
C ALA A 133 7.48 19.68 1.97
N ILE A 134 8.38 18.83 1.51
CA ILE A 134 9.53 19.24 0.70
C ILE A 134 9.19 18.96 -0.77
N PRO A 135 8.98 19.99 -1.61
CA PRO A 135 8.76 19.78 -3.03
C PRO A 135 10.03 19.28 -3.68
N VAL A 136 9.95 18.13 -4.33
CA VAL A 136 11.06 17.53 -5.07
C VAL A 136 10.62 17.31 -6.52
N PRO A 137 11.36 17.85 -7.50
CA PRO A 137 11.11 17.57 -8.90
C PRO A 137 11.22 16.07 -9.20
N LEU A 138 10.37 15.57 -10.11
CA LEU A 138 10.37 14.15 -10.48
C LEU A 138 11.71 13.66 -11.00
N GLU A 139 12.41 14.48 -11.77
CA GLU A 139 13.73 14.10 -12.30
C GLU A 139 14.76 13.96 -11.18
N SER A 140 14.65 14.75 -10.09
CA SER A 140 15.51 14.59 -8.91
C SER A 140 15.27 13.27 -8.19
N ILE A 141 14.01 12.84 -8.07
CA ILE A 141 13.67 11.52 -7.50
C ILE A 141 14.23 10.41 -8.39
N ARG A 142 14.04 10.52 -9.71
CA ARG A 142 14.56 9.55 -10.67
C ARG A 142 16.10 9.47 -10.61
N SER A 143 16.79 10.61 -10.53
CA SER A 143 18.24 10.64 -10.38
C SER A 143 18.67 9.99 -9.07
N ALA A 144 18.03 10.34 -7.95
CA ALA A 144 18.34 9.77 -6.64
C ALA A 144 18.20 8.24 -6.61
N LEU A 145 17.13 7.69 -7.21
CA LEU A 145 16.95 6.23 -7.30
C LEU A 145 18.04 5.57 -8.16
N LYS A 146 18.43 6.19 -9.29
CA LYS A 146 19.55 5.70 -10.12
C LYS A 146 20.87 5.75 -9.36
N SER A 147 21.17 6.86 -8.69
CA SER A 147 22.38 7.02 -7.87
C SER A 147 22.41 5.99 -6.75
N GLN A 148 21.28 5.73 -6.09
CA GLN A 148 21.17 4.69 -5.05
C GLN A 148 21.47 3.28 -5.60
N MET A 149 20.95 2.95 -6.78
CA MET A 149 21.26 1.68 -7.45
C MET A 149 22.71 1.63 -7.95
N GLY A 150 23.29 2.75 -8.38
CA GLY A 150 24.69 2.83 -8.81
C GLY A 150 25.67 2.73 -7.64
N MET A 151 25.37 3.35 -6.50
CA MET A 151 26.17 3.32 -5.28
C MET A 151 26.42 1.89 -4.80
N THR A 152 25.44 1.00 -4.92
CA THR A 152 25.60 -0.40 -4.48
C THR A 152 26.54 -1.19 -5.38
N ALA A 153 26.72 -0.77 -6.62
CA ALA A 153 27.68 -1.35 -7.54
C ALA A 153 29.08 -0.72 -7.45
N MET A 154 29.25 0.42 -6.77
CA MET A 154 30.55 1.12 -6.70
C MET A 154 31.66 0.27 -6.09
N PHE A 155 31.34 -0.55 -5.09
CA PHE A 155 32.31 -1.42 -4.41
C PHE A 155 32.50 -2.78 -5.10
N SER A 156 31.91 -2.97 -6.28
CA SER A 156 31.97 -4.23 -7.02
C SER A 156 33.07 -4.21 -8.10
N TYR A 157 33.39 -5.38 -8.64
CA TYR A 157 34.33 -5.54 -9.75
C TYR A 157 33.93 -4.82 -11.04
N LEU A 158 32.68 -4.33 -11.12
CA LEU A 158 32.16 -3.56 -12.24
C LEU A 158 32.76 -2.15 -12.28
N ASN A 159 33.15 -1.59 -11.13
CA ASN A 159 33.70 -0.24 -11.06
C ASN A 159 35.23 -0.20 -11.21
N ARG A 160 35.76 -0.64 -12.35
CA ARG A 160 37.23 -0.69 -12.59
C ARG A 160 37.87 0.67 -12.81
N ARG A 161 37.07 1.70 -13.12
CA ARG A 161 37.54 3.03 -13.55
C ARG A 161 37.26 4.12 -12.51
N GLY A 162 36.76 3.77 -11.33
CA GLY A 162 36.38 4.77 -10.32
C GLY A 162 35.25 5.68 -10.81
N LEU A 163 34.27 5.10 -11.52
CA LEU A 163 33.08 5.80 -11.98
C LEU A 163 32.21 6.25 -10.79
N GLU A 164 31.52 7.36 -10.99
CA GLU A 164 30.56 7.92 -10.05
C GLU A 164 29.25 7.10 -10.00
N PRO A 165 28.45 7.19 -8.92
CA PRO A 165 27.20 6.44 -8.80
C PRO A 165 26.26 6.56 -10.00
N GLU A 166 26.07 7.76 -10.55
CA GLU A 166 25.17 8.01 -11.68
C GLU A 166 25.62 7.28 -12.95
N GLU A 167 26.92 7.23 -13.19
CA GLU A 167 27.53 6.53 -14.32
C GLU A 167 27.44 5.01 -14.14
N MET A 168 27.61 4.54 -12.90
CA MET A 168 27.52 3.12 -12.54
C MET A 168 26.16 2.52 -12.86
N TRP A 169 25.05 3.27 -12.71
CA TRP A 169 23.74 2.79 -13.13
C TRP A 169 23.71 2.38 -14.61
N GLY A 170 24.33 3.16 -15.50
CA GLY A 170 24.40 2.86 -16.93
C GLY A 170 25.16 1.56 -17.22
N VAL A 171 26.25 1.32 -16.49
CA VAL A 171 27.03 0.06 -16.60
C VAL A 171 26.21 -1.13 -16.11
N VAL A 172 25.63 -1.02 -14.92
CA VAL A 172 24.89 -2.10 -14.25
C VAL A 172 23.64 -2.49 -15.02
N SER A 173 22.86 -1.52 -15.49
CA SER A 173 21.66 -1.76 -16.29
C SER A 173 21.99 -2.40 -17.64
N LYS A 174 23.04 -1.92 -18.33
CA LYS A 174 23.50 -2.50 -19.60
C LYS A 174 23.96 -3.95 -19.48
N LEU A 175 24.59 -4.30 -18.37
CA LEU A 175 25.09 -5.65 -18.10
C LEU A 175 24.04 -6.57 -17.45
N GLY A 176 22.83 -6.08 -17.19
CA GLY A 176 21.73 -6.88 -16.63
C GLY A 176 21.88 -7.22 -15.15
N HIS A 177 22.67 -6.45 -14.40
CA HIS A 177 22.86 -6.64 -12.96
C HIS A 177 21.71 -6.03 -12.15
N PHE A 178 20.48 -6.51 -12.37
CA PHE A 178 19.26 -5.93 -11.80
C PHE A 178 19.09 -6.12 -10.29
N SER A 179 19.93 -6.96 -9.65
CA SER A 179 19.90 -7.13 -8.18
C SER A 179 20.17 -5.83 -7.42
N VAL A 180 20.82 -4.83 -8.04
CA VAL A 180 20.97 -3.50 -7.43
C VAL A 180 19.64 -2.79 -7.24
N GLY A 181 18.61 -3.16 -8.02
CA GLY A 181 17.29 -2.55 -7.95
C GLY A 181 16.60 -2.76 -6.60
N HIS A 182 17.02 -3.78 -5.84
CA HIS A 182 16.50 -4.06 -4.50
C HIS A 182 16.84 -2.97 -3.47
N THR A 183 17.71 -2.02 -3.80
CA THR A 183 18.01 -0.89 -2.91
C THR A 183 17.06 0.26 -3.08
N ALA A 184 16.38 0.37 -4.22
CA ALA A 184 15.34 1.34 -4.46
C ALA A 184 14.00 0.81 -3.92
N HIS A 185 13.31 1.63 -3.12
CA HIS A 185 12.03 1.24 -2.51
C HIS A 185 10.92 2.21 -2.91
N LEU A 186 9.83 1.66 -3.45
CA LEU A 186 8.61 2.39 -3.75
C LEU A 186 7.45 1.66 -3.09
N SER A 187 6.57 2.41 -2.43
CA SER A 187 5.37 1.85 -1.80
C SER A 187 4.15 2.24 -2.60
N PHE A 188 3.30 1.26 -2.87
CA PHE A 188 2.04 1.45 -3.57
C PHE A 188 0.87 1.02 -2.69
N VAL A 189 -0.27 1.70 -2.85
CA VAL A 189 -1.56 1.18 -2.40
C VAL A 189 -2.25 0.54 -3.58
N LEU A 190 -2.70 -0.71 -3.39
CA LEU A 190 -3.58 -1.43 -4.28
C LEU A 190 -4.94 -1.54 -3.59
N ALA A 191 -5.99 -0.99 -4.21
CA ALA A 191 -7.32 -0.91 -3.63
C ALA A 191 -8.39 -1.43 -4.61
N GLY A 192 -9.46 -2.05 -4.09
CA GLY A 192 -10.56 -2.56 -4.92
C GLY A 192 -10.22 -3.82 -5.72
N HIS A 193 -9.30 -4.65 -5.23
CA HIS A 193 -8.95 -5.94 -5.83
C HIS A 193 -9.61 -7.11 -5.10
N SER A 194 -9.65 -8.28 -5.74
CA SER A 194 -10.16 -9.50 -5.13
C SER A 194 -9.10 -10.16 -4.24
N CYS A 195 -9.53 -11.06 -3.35
CA CYS A 195 -8.63 -11.90 -2.56
C CYS A 195 -7.77 -12.83 -3.45
N ALA A 196 -8.24 -13.17 -4.65
CA ALA A 196 -7.46 -13.97 -5.60
C ALA A 196 -6.22 -13.20 -6.09
N VAL A 197 -6.38 -11.92 -6.43
CA VAL A 197 -5.25 -11.03 -6.77
C VAL A 197 -4.30 -10.88 -5.58
N GLU A 198 -4.84 -10.75 -4.37
CA GLU A 198 -4.03 -10.67 -3.16
C GLU A 198 -3.17 -11.93 -2.96
N ASN A 199 -3.74 -13.12 -3.20
CA ASN A 199 -3.01 -14.38 -3.11
C ASN A 199 -1.91 -14.51 -4.17
N GLU A 200 -2.15 -14.03 -5.39
CA GLU A 200 -1.14 -14.01 -6.46
C GLU A 200 0.00 -13.03 -6.15
N ILE A 201 -0.28 -11.90 -5.50
CA ILE A 201 0.75 -10.99 -5.02
C ILE A 201 1.54 -11.65 -3.87
N ASN A 202 0.86 -12.37 -2.98
CA ASN A 202 1.51 -13.09 -1.88
C ASN A 202 2.47 -14.19 -2.35
N SER A 203 2.30 -14.75 -3.56
CA SER A 203 3.26 -15.71 -4.12
C SER A 203 4.55 -15.05 -4.63
N GLN A 204 4.58 -13.73 -4.79
CA GLN A 204 5.76 -13.00 -5.23
C GLN A 204 6.73 -12.81 -4.06
N ARG A 205 7.87 -13.51 -4.10
CA ARG A 205 8.87 -13.49 -3.01
C ARG A 205 9.68 -12.20 -2.93
N ASP A 206 9.74 -11.46 -4.04
CA ASP A 206 10.49 -10.20 -4.13
C ASP A 206 9.66 -8.98 -3.68
N VAL A 207 8.38 -9.19 -3.31
CA VAL A 207 7.57 -8.16 -2.63
C VAL A 207 8.00 -8.12 -1.16
N VAL A 208 8.83 -7.12 -0.84
CA VAL A 208 9.48 -6.98 0.49
C VAL A 208 8.47 -6.89 1.64
N HIS A 209 7.32 -6.25 1.43
CA HIS A 209 6.28 -6.15 2.45
C HIS A 209 4.88 -5.94 1.84
N LEU A 210 3.96 -6.88 2.09
CA LEU A 210 2.53 -6.70 1.82
C LEU A 210 1.77 -6.44 3.12
N GLY A 211 1.40 -5.18 3.35
CA GLY A 211 0.49 -4.79 4.44
C GLY A 211 -0.96 -5.10 4.09
N ARG A 212 -1.52 -6.18 4.64
CA ARG A 212 -2.91 -6.56 4.43
C ARG A 212 -3.83 -5.84 5.41
N LEU A 213 -4.74 -5.01 4.92
CA LEU A 213 -5.78 -4.37 5.75
C LEU A 213 -7.04 -5.25 5.95
N THR A 214 -7.03 -6.48 5.39
CA THR A 214 -8.23 -7.35 5.27
C THR A 214 -8.18 -8.64 6.11
N VAL A 215 -7.10 -8.90 6.86
CA VAL A 215 -6.90 -10.20 7.54
C VAL A 215 -7.88 -10.40 8.70
N ALA A 216 -8.19 -9.35 9.45
CA ALA A 216 -9.22 -9.37 10.48
C ALA A 216 -10.45 -8.62 9.96
N ARG A 217 -11.56 -9.33 9.70
CA ARG A 217 -12.83 -8.71 9.31
C ARG A 217 -13.27 -7.75 10.41
N THR A 218 -13.15 -6.46 10.15
CA THR A 218 -13.65 -5.41 11.06
C THR A 218 -15.12 -5.13 10.79
N ARG A 219 -15.77 -4.36 11.68
CA ARG A 219 -17.14 -3.86 11.44
C ARG A 219 -17.24 -3.07 10.13
N SER A 220 -16.15 -2.45 9.69
CA SER A 220 -16.06 -1.73 8.41
C SER A 220 -16.05 -2.64 7.19
N GLN A 221 -15.89 -3.95 7.39
CA GLN A 221 -15.89 -5.00 6.36
C GLN A 221 -17.09 -5.94 6.51
N LYS A 222 -18.12 -5.57 7.28
CA LYS A 222 -19.32 -6.40 7.44
C LYS A 222 -20.05 -6.63 6.11
N ASP A 223 -19.98 -5.64 5.23
CA ASP A 223 -20.60 -5.67 3.90
C ASP A 223 -19.61 -5.12 2.86
N PRO A 224 -18.58 -5.88 2.48
CA PRO A 224 -17.56 -5.41 1.57
C PRO A 224 -18.10 -5.30 0.13
N PRO A 225 -17.61 -4.36 -0.68
CA PRO A 225 -17.90 -4.34 -2.11
C PRO A 225 -17.45 -5.62 -2.80
N LEU A 226 -18.17 -6.03 -3.84
CA LEU A 226 -17.84 -7.17 -4.68
C LEU A 226 -17.07 -6.70 -5.91
N VAL A 227 -15.99 -7.39 -6.26
CA VAL A 227 -15.17 -7.07 -7.42
C VAL A 227 -15.75 -7.75 -8.66
N VAL A 228 -16.16 -6.96 -9.65
CA VAL A 228 -16.82 -7.43 -10.88
C VAL A 228 -16.00 -6.97 -12.09
N GLN A 229 -14.98 -7.73 -12.46
CA GLN A 229 -14.09 -7.35 -13.57
C GLN A 229 -14.80 -7.38 -14.95
N ARG A 230 -15.83 -8.22 -15.10
CA ARG A 230 -16.57 -8.44 -16.33
C ARG A 230 -17.98 -7.83 -16.24
N PRO A 231 -18.31 -6.77 -17.01
CA PRO A 231 -19.61 -6.09 -16.91
C PRO A 231 -20.81 -7.02 -17.10
N GLU A 232 -20.69 -8.03 -17.96
CA GLU A 232 -21.73 -9.02 -18.25
C GLU A 232 -22.11 -9.88 -17.04
N LEU A 233 -21.23 -10.00 -16.03
CA LEU A 233 -21.51 -10.72 -14.79
C LEU A 233 -22.23 -9.86 -13.74
N LEU A 234 -22.35 -8.54 -13.95
CA LEU A 234 -22.96 -7.63 -12.97
C LEU A 234 -24.39 -8.06 -12.56
N PRO A 235 -25.29 -8.48 -13.46
CA PRO A 235 -26.63 -8.94 -13.05
C PRO A 235 -26.58 -10.14 -12.11
N VAL A 236 -25.68 -11.09 -12.35
CA VAL A 236 -25.49 -12.28 -11.50
C VAL A 236 -25.00 -11.87 -10.11
N PHE A 237 -24.01 -10.99 -10.05
CA PHE A 237 -23.48 -10.49 -8.77
C PHE A 237 -24.50 -9.70 -7.96
N LYS A 238 -25.39 -8.94 -8.63
CA LYS A 238 -26.54 -8.28 -7.98
C LYS A 238 -27.48 -9.30 -7.33
N GLN A 239 -27.88 -10.33 -8.08
CA GLN A 239 -28.73 -11.41 -7.55
C GLN A 239 -28.09 -12.13 -6.36
N VAL A 240 -26.80 -12.46 -6.43
CA VAL A 240 -26.07 -13.09 -5.32
C VAL A 240 -26.11 -12.21 -4.07
N ARG A 241 -25.86 -10.90 -4.22
CA ARG A 241 -25.88 -9.95 -3.10
C ARG A 241 -27.26 -9.85 -2.45
N GLU A 242 -28.32 -9.76 -3.26
CA GLU A 242 -29.71 -9.74 -2.78
C GLU A 242 -30.06 -11.00 -1.98
N GLN A 243 -29.70 -12.18 -2.50
CA GLN A 243 -29.94 -13.45 -1.82
C GLN A 243 -29.19 -13.56 -0.48
N VAL A 244 -27.92 -13.13 -0.44
CA VAL A 244 -27.11 -13.12 0.80
C VAL A 244 -27.70 -12.19 1.84
N GLN A 245 -28.16 -10.99 1.44
CA GLN A 245 -28.81 -10.05 2.33
C GLN A 245 -30.15 -10.59 2.85
N ALA A 246 -30.96 -11.21 2.00
CA ALA A 246 -32.22 -11.83 2.39
C ALA A 246 -32.00 -12.97 3.40
N TRP A 247 -30.96 -13.77 3.22
CA TRP A 247 -30.61 -14.84 4.17
C TRP A 247 -30.12 -14.30 5.51
N THR A 248 -29.32 -13.23 5.49
CA THR A 248 -28.80 -12.60 6.70
C THR A 248 -29.89 -11.94 7.54
N LYS A 249 -30.94 -11.37 6.90
CA LYS A 249 -32.09 -10.78 7.62
C LYS A 249 -32.99 -11.80 8.33
N LYS A 250 -32.92 -13.07 7.95
CA LYS A 250 -33.70 -14.16 8.57
C LYS A 250 -33.02 -14.75 9.82
N ARG A 251 -31.78 -14.37 10.09
CA ARG A 251 -30.99 -14.80 11.25
C ARG A 251 -30.88 -13.67 12.25
#